data_AF-A0A963LVU3-F1
#
_entry.id   AF-A0A963LVU3-F1
#
_cell.length_a   1.000
_cell.length_b   1.000
_cell.length_c   1.000
_cell.angle_alpha   90.00
_cell.angle_beta   90.00
_cell.angle_gamma   90.00
#
_symmetry.space_group_name_H-M   'P 1'
#
loop_
_entity.id
_entity.type
_entity.pdbx_description
1 polymer ?
#
loop_
_entity_poly.entity_id
_entity_poly.type
_entity_poly.pdbx_seq_one_letter_code
_entity_poly.pdbx_strand_id
1 'polypeptide(L)' 'MRMFAASIGTETNTFAPIPTALESFHESFYAPPGEHPDDPKLCTAPLWVARRRAKAKGWTLVEGS' A
#
# COMPACT_ATOMS: atom_id res chain seq x y z
N MET A 1 20.74 -2.00 6.35
CA MET A 1 20.13 -1.39 5.14
C MET A 1 18.91 -0.61 5.57
N ARG A 2 18.61 0.51 4.91
CA ARG A 2 17.38 1.30 5.13
C ARG A 2 16.53 1.24 3.86
N MET A 3 15.22 1.07 4.02
CA MET A 3 14.26 0.97 2.92
C MET A 3 13.08 1.88 3.15
N PHE A 4 12.54 2.42 2.07
CA PHE A 4 11.24 3.08 2.08
C PHE A 4 10.26 2.25 1.26
N ALA A 5 9.03 2.04 1.75
CA ALA A 5 7.98 1.38 1.01
C ALA A 5 6.63 2.07 1.26
N ALA A 6 5.89 2.32 0.20
CA ALA A 6 4.53 2.84 0.22
C ALA A 6 3.76 2.20 -0.94
N SER A 7 2.44 2.22 -0.89
CA SER A 7 1.62 1.80 -2.02
C SER A 7 0.46 2.76 -2.25
N ILE A 8 0.19 3.03 -3.52
CA ILE A 8 -0.98 3.72 -4.01
C ILE A 8 -1.51 2.92 -5.20
N GLY A 9 -2.81 2.68 -5.22
CA GLY A 9 -3.46 1.88 -6.26
C GLY A 9 -4.74 2.55 -6.73
N THR A 10 -4.84 2.73 -8.05
CA THR A 10 -6.09 3.03 -8.75
C THR A 10 -6.12 2.21 -10.02
N GLU A 11 -7.28 1.65 -10.36
CA GLU A 11 -7.51 1.01 -11.66
C GLU A 11 -8.39 1.95 -12.48
N THR A 12 -7.91 2.38 -13.64
CA THR A 12 -8.63 3.30 -14.51
C THR A 12 -9.09 2.59 -15.78
N ASN A 13 -10.24 3.03 -16.29
CA ASN A 13 -10.78 2.55 -17.55
C ASN A 13 -11.14 3.76 -18.41
N THR A 14 -10.48 3.88 -19.57
CA THR A 14 -10.64 5.01 -20.51
C THR A 14 -12.09 5.23 -20.97
N PHE A 15 -12.92 4.19 -20.94
CA PHE A 15 -14.31 4.24 -21.37
C PHE A 15 -15.28 4.39 -20.18
N ALA A 16 -14.82 4.31 -18.94
CA ALA A 16 -15.67 4.50 -17.78
C ALA A 16 -15.89 6.00 -17.53
N PRO A 17 -17.14 6.46 -17.36
CA PRO A 17 -17.44 7.85 -17.02
C PRO A 17 -17.19 8.17 -15.53
N ILE A 18 -16.60 7.23 -14.78
CA ILE A 18 -16.42 7.34 -13.34
C ILE A 18 -15.08 8.02 -13.07
N PRO A 19 -15.05 9.20 -12.44
CA PRO A 19 -13.80 9.88 -12.11
C PRO A 19 -13.05 9.11 -11.01
N THR A 20 -11.72 9.15 -11.06
CA THR A 20 -10.90 8.80 -9.90
C THR A 20 -11.14 9.84 -8.80
N ALA A 21 -11.58 9.38 -7.63
CA ALA A 21 -11.95 10.24 -6.51
C ALA A 21 -11.27 9.77 -5.22
N LEU A 22 -10.96 10.71 -4.32
CA LEU A 22 -10.32 10.40 -3.04
C LEU A 22 -11.29 9.66 -2.11
N GLU A 23 -12.57 10.00 -2.20
CA GLU A 23 -13.66 9.32 -1.50
C GLU A 23 -13.68 7.83 -1.85
N SER A 24 -13.62 7.49 -3.15
CA SER A 24 -13.57 6.09 -3.61
C SER A 24 -12.33 5.35 -3.13
N PHE A 25 -11.18 6.02 -2.99
CA PHE A 25 -9.97 5.43 -2.42
C PHE A 25 -10.15 5.07 -0.95
N HIS A 26 -10.74 5.99 -0.16
CA HIS A 26 -11.04 5.76 1.26
C HIS A 26 -12.08 4.64 1.48
N GLU A 27 -13.09 4.56 0.62
CA GLU A 27 -14.13 3.53 0.69
C GLU A 27 -13.62 2.14 0.24
N SER A 28 -12.68 2.09 -0.72
CA SER A 28 -12.21 0.83 -1.29
C SER A 28 -11.18 0.13 -0.39
N PHE A 29 -10.03 0.77 -0.17
CA PHE A 29 -8.97 0.25 0.69
C PHE A 29 -8.03 1.38 1.08
N TYR A 30 -8.28 1.96 2.25
CA TYR A 30 -7.40 2.92 2.88
C TYR A 30 -6.85 2.36 4.18
N ALA A 31 -5.53 2.39 4.30
CA ALA A 31 -4.81 2.04 5.50
C ALA A 31 -3.79 3.15 5.78
N PRO A 32 -4.04 4.04 6.76
CA PRO A 32 -3.06 5.05 7.15
C PRO A 32 -1.78 4.40 7.70
N PRO A 33 -0.69 5.17 7.87
CA PRO A 33 0.58 4.63 8.33
C PRO A 33 0.43 3.86 9.65
N GLY A 34 0.88 2.60 9.62
CA GLY A 34 0.78 1.68 10.76
C GLY A 34 -0.52 0.86 10.83
N GLU A 35 -1.56 1.20 10.07
CA GLU A 35 -2.85 0.48 10.11
C GLU A 35 -2.99 -0.58 9.01
N HIS A 36 -2.03 -0.68 8.08
CA HIS A 36 -2.07 -1.72 7.07
C HIS A 36 -2.06 -3.11 7.72
N PRO A 37 -3.03 -4.00 7.39
CA PRO A 37 -3.16 -5.29 8.04
C PRO A 37 -1.96 -6.20 7.75
N ASP A 38 -1.74 -7.22 8.59
CA ASP A 38 -0.65 -8.19 8.45
C ASP A 38 -0.99 -9.32 7.46
N ASP A 39 -1.59 -8.98 6.32
CA ASP A 39 -1.90 -9.88 5.22
C ASP A 39 -1.67 -9.20 3.86
N PRO A 40 -1.34 -9.95 2.80
CA PRO A 40 -1.10 -9.36 1.48
C PRO A 40 -2.42 -8.91 0.85
N LYS A 41 -2.54 -7.61 0.50
CA LYS A 41 -3.62 -7.13 -0.38
C LYS A 41 -3.15 -6.97 -1.81
N LEU A 42 -4.13 -6.94 -2.73
CA LEU A 42 -3.90 -6.88 -4.17
C LEU A 42 -2.91 -5.77 -4.58
N CYS A 43 -3.15 -4.54 -4.13
CA CYS A 43 -2.31 -3.39 -4.48
C CYS A 43 -1.15 -3.14 -3.50
N THR A 44 -1.12 -3.79 -2.33
CA THR A 44 -0.14 -3.49 -1.27
C THR A 44 0.72 -4.68 -0.86
N ALA A 45 0.64 -5.81 -1.57
CA ALA A 45 1.49 -6.98 -1.35
C ALA A 45 3.00 -6.65 -1.26
N PRO A 46 3.57 -5.72 -2.05
CA PRO A 46 4.96 -5.31 -1.89
C PRO A 46 5.31 -4.74 -0.50
N LEU A 47 4.41 -3.98 0.14
CA LEU A 47 4.59 -3.46 1.50
C LEU A 47 4.65 -4.61 2.52
N TRP A 48 3.72 -5.57 2.41
CA TRP A 48 3.72 -6.78 3.24
C TRP A 48 5.02 -7.59 3.08
N VAL A 49 5.51 -7.78 1.85
CA VAL A 49 6.80 -8.44 1.59
C VAL A 49 7.97 -7.63 2.17
N ALA A 50 7.95 -6.31 2.07
CA ALA A 50 8.99 -5.43 2.61
C ALA A 50 9.09 -5.57 4.14
N ARG A 51 7.97 -5.57 4.86
CA ARG A 51 7.92 -5.82 6.32
C ARG A 51 8.60 -7.14 6.69
N ARG A 52 8.24 -8.23 6.00
CA ARG A 52 8.82 -9.56 6.25
C ARG A 52 10.32 -9.61 5.98
N ARG A 53 10.77 -9.02 4.86
CA ARG A 53 12.20 -8.97 4.53
C ARG A 53 12.97 -8.12 5.52
N ALA A 54 12.44 -6.98 5.93
CA ALA A 54 13.08 -6.10 6.90
C ALA A 54 13.26 -6.80 8.25
N LYS A 55 12.22 -7.47 8.75
CA LYS A 55 12.30 -8.29 9.97
C LYS A 55 13.34 -9.40 9.84
N ALA A 56 13.33 -10.16 8.74
CA ALA A 56 14.24 -11.30 8.55
C ALA A 56 15.71 -10.91 8.38
N LYS A 57 15.99 -9.68 7.94
CA LYS A 57 17.36 -9.20 7.64
C LYS A 57 17.85 -8.11 8.59
N GLY A 58 17.07 -7.73 9.60
CA GLY A 58 17.38 -6.63 10.50
C GLY A 58 17.50 -5.28 9.79
N TRP A 59 16.69 -5.04 8.76
CA TRP A 59 16.69 -3.76 8.04
C TRP A 59 15.72 -2.78 8.68
N THR A 60 16.02 -1.49 8.56
CA THR A 60 15.09 -0.42 8.93
C THR A 60 14.14 -0.19 7.76
N LEU A 61 12.85 -0.46 7.96
CA LEU A 61 11.79 -0.11 7.03
C LEU A 61 11.14 1.20 7.47
N VAL A 62 11.00 2.14 6.54
CA VAL A 62 10.18 3.35 6.67
C VAL A 62 8.97 3.16 5.78
N GLU A 63 7.77 3.21 6.36
CA GLU A 63 6.53 3.09 5.60
C GLU A 63 6.03 4.48 5.21
N GLY A 64 5.46 4.59 4.00
CA GLY A 64 4.78 5.81 3.55
C GLY A 64 3.52 6.08 4.36
N SER A 65 3.23 7.36 4.57
CA SER A 65 1.99 7.89 5.14
C SER A 65 0.89 8.05 4.10
#